data_AF-A0AAU9X1L0-F1
#
_entry.id   AF-A0AAU9X1L0-F1
#
_cell.length_a   1.000
_cell.length_b   1.000
_cell.length_c   1.000
_cell.angle_alpha   90.00
_cell.angle_beta   90.00
_cell.angle_gamma   90.00
#
_symmetry.space_group_name_H-M   'P 1'
#
loop_
_entity.id
_entity.type
_entity.pdbx_description
1 polymer ?
#
loop_
_entity_poly.entity_id
_entity_poly.type
_entity_poly.pdbx_seq_one_letter_code
_entity_poly.pdbx_strand_id
1 'polypeptide(L)'
;MFSRDGNLLASGGVDNCVKLWNARSICNPDDDDDERTDPNRASTKSNTFEVGSYPTKRTPVHCLHFTLRNLLLASGPFTASS
;
A
#
# COMPACT_ATOMS: atom_id res chain seq x y z
N MET A 1 -8.83 1.56 -1.15
CA MET A 1 -9.60 0.29 -1.10
C MET A 1 -9.03 -0.59 0.00
N PHE A 2 -9.87 -1.13 0.87
CA PHE A 2 -9.43 -2.08 1.89
C PHE A 2 -9.36 -3.51 1.35
N SER A 3 -8.42 -4.31 1.88
CA SER A 3 -8.45 -5.75 1.73
C SER A 3 -9.68 -6.35 2.40
N ARG A 4 -10.02 -7.59 2.05
CA ARG A 4 -11.24 -8.25 2.55
C ARG A 4 -11.23 -8.45 4.07
N ASP A 5 -10.05 -8.67 4.64
CA ASP A 5 -9.81 -8.83 6.07
C ASP A 5 -9.59 -7.49 6.79
N GLY A 6 -9.54 -6.37 6.06
CA GLY A 6 -9.40 -5.02 6.62
C GLY A 6 -8.01 -4.66 7.12
N ASN A 7 -7.04 -5.58 7.07
CA ASN A 7 -5.69 -5.35 7.59
C ASN A 7 -4.83 -4.49 6.66
N LEU A 8 -5.14 -4.45 5.37
CA LEU A 8 -4.40 -3.68 4.38
C LEU A 8 -5.29 -2.62 3.72
N LEU A 9 -4.71 -1.45 3.49
CA LEU A 9 -5.29 -0.42 2.64
C LEU A 9 -4.43 -0.32 1.37
N ALA A 10 -5.07 -0.33 0.21
CA ALA A 10 -4.46 -0.02 -1.07
C ALA A 10 -4.92 1.36 -1.56
N SER A 11 -4.00 2.18 -2.03
CA SER A 11 -4.27 3.46 -2.68
C SER A 11 -3.53 3.55 -4.02
N GLY A 12 -4.08 4.28 -4.97
CA GLY A 12 -3.42 4.60 -6.23
C GLY A 12 -4.04 5.85 -6.82
N GLY A 13 -3.27 6.59 -7.62
CA GLY A 13 -3.72 7.86 -8.18
C GLY A 13 -2.82 8.39 -9.28
N VAL A 14 -2.78 9.72 -9.38
CA VAL A 14 -2.02 10.46 -10.41
C VAL A 14 -0.51 10.44 -10.20
N ASP A 15 -0.04 9.99 -9.04
CA ASP A 15 1.37 9.78 -8.72
C ASP A 15 1.97 8.54 -9.40
N ASN A 16 1.19 7.84 -10.23
CA ASN A 16 1.60 6.66 -10.99
C ASN A 16 2.19 5.56 -10.10
N CYS A 17 1.63 5.38 -8.91
CA CYS A 17 2.00 4.33 -7.97
C CYS A 17 0.75 3.68 -7.38
N VAL A 18 0.87 2.40 -7.04
CA VAL A 18 0.00 1.75 -6.07
C VAL A 18 0.77 1.68 -4.75
N LYS A 19 0.17 2.15 -3.66
CA LYS A 19 0.74 2.08 -2.32
C LYS A 19 -0.08 1.18 -1.45
N LEU A 20 0.59 0.40 -0.61
CA LEU A 20 0.00 -0.46 0.40
C LEU A 20 0.33 0.08 1.78
N TRP A 21 -0.66 0.06 2.67
CA TRP A 21 -0.56 0.56 4.02
C TRP A 21 -1.06 -0.50 5.00
N ASN A 22 -0.40 -0.60 6.15
CA ASN A 22 -0.89 -1.41 7.26
C ASN A 22 -2.05 -0.66 7.93
N ALA A 23 -3.28 -1.02 7.56
CA ALA A 23 -4.48 -0.34 8.05
C ALA A 23 -4.71 -0.59 9.54
N ARG A 24 -4.33 -1.77 10.05
CA ARG A 24 -4.46 -2.12 11.46
C ARG A 24 -3.61 -1.20 12.32
N SER A 25 -2.32 -1.06 11.99
CA SER A 25 -1.38 -0.15 12.67
C SER A 25 -1.84 1.32 12.61
N ILE A 26 -2.47 1.73 11.50
CA ILE A 26 -3.00 3.09 11.36
C ILE A 26 -4.20 3.31 12.29
N CYS A 27 -5.11 2.34 12.39
CA CYS A 27 -6.33 2.48 13.18
C CYS A 27 -6.12 2.22 14.68
N ASN A 28 -5.20 1.32 15.02
CA ASN A 28 -4.83 0.93 16.38
C ASN A 28 -3.30 0.94 16.53
N PRO A 29 -2.68 2.13 16.64
CA PRO A 29 -1.21 2.26 16.72
C PRO A 29 -0.61 1.70 18.01
N ASP A 30 -1.42 1.49 19.06
CA ASP A 30 -0.96 0.94 20.33
C ASP A 30 -0.96 -0.60 20.37
N ASP A 31 -1.57 -1.26 19.37
CA ASP A 31 -1.66 -2.74 19.26
C ASP A 31 -0.56 -3.35 18.37
N ASP A 32 0.43 -2.56 17.95
CA ASP A 32 1.53 -3.00 17.10
C ASP A 32 2.58 -3.81 17.89
N ASP A 33 2.27 -5.09 18.17
CA ASP A 33 3.25 -6.12 18.52
C ASP A 33 4.04 -6.52 17.25
N ASP A 34 4.89 -5.63 16.73
CA ASP A 34 5.82 -5.96 15.64
C ASP A 34 6.85 -7.00 16.12
N GLU A 35 6.47 -8.27 16.15
CA GLU A 35 7.34 -9.45 16.33
C GLU A 35 8.15 -9.71 15.06
N ARG A 36 8.81 -8.66 14.55
CA ARG A 36 9.92 -8.75 13.59
C ARG A 36 10.98 -7.71 13.98
N THR A 37 11.38 -7.75 15.24
CA THR A 37 12.56 -7.02 15.71
C THR A 37 13.82 -7.65 15.13
N ASP A 38 14.10 -7.42 13.85
CA ASP A 38 15.46 -7.53 13.32
C ASP A 38 16.29 -6.43 13.98
N PRO A 39 17.20 -6.73 14.93
CA PRO A 39 17.91 -5.72 15.71
C PRO A 39 18.89 -4.88 14.86
N ASN A 40 19.10 -5.25 13.59
CA ASN A 40 20.01 -4.58 12.67
C ASN A 40 19.35 -3.49 11.81
N ARG A 41 18.02 -3.31 11.89
CA ARG A 41 17.33 -2.24 11.13
C ARG A 41 17.18 -0.99 11.99
N ALA A 42 18.32 -0.42 12.37
CA ALA A 42 18.41 0.84 13.10
C ALA A 42 17.59 1.94 12.38
N SER A 43 16.46 2.29 13.00
CA SER A 43 15.89 3.63 13.08
C SER A 43 15.84 4.48 11.80
N THR A 44 15.07 4.04 10.81
CA THR A 44 14.37 4.97 9.91
C THR A 44 12.88 4.91 10.23
N LYS A 45 12.50 5.45 11.42
CA LYS A 45 11.11 5.69 11.83
C LYS A 45 10.52 6.88 11.06
N SER A 46 10.67 6.90 9.75
CA SER A 46 10.02 7.86 8.87
C SER A 46 9.30 7.06 7.79
N ASN A 47 7.97 7.08 7.85
CA ASN A 47 7.01 6.35 7.01
C ASN A 47 6.55 4.98 7.57
N THR A 48 6.19 4.93 8.85
CA THR A 48 5.95 3.73 9.67
C THR A 48 4.77 2.84 9.28
N PHE A 49 3.88 3.26 8.38
CA PHE A 49 2.69 2.48 8.04
C PHE A 49 2.64 2.01 6.58
N GLU A 50 3.57 2.49 5.74
CA GLU A 50 3.65 2.07 4.35
C GLU A 50 4.32 0.71 4.25
N VAL A 51 3.61 -0.27 3.70
CA VAL A 51 4.13 -1.61 3.41
C VAL A 51 4.98 -1.58 2.15
N GLY A 52 4.59 -0.76 1.17
CA GLY A 52 5.38 -0.54 -0.04
C GLY A 52 4.66 0.31 -1.09
N SER A 53 5.46 0.79 -2.04
CA SER A 53 5.02 1.56 -3.21
C SER A 53 5.47 0.87 -4.50
N TYR A 54 4.53 0.71 -5.43
CA TYR A 54 4.68 -0.05 -6.66
C TYR A 54 4.38 0.86 -7.87
N PRO A 55 5.41 1.31 -8.61
CA PRO A 55 5.24 2.21 -9.74
C PRO A 55 4.48 1.56 -10.92
N THR A 56 3.58 2.33 -11.54
CA THR A 56 2.74 1.90 -12.68
C THR A 56 3.21 2.49 -14.01
N LYS A 57 4.48 2.91 -14.10
CA LYS A 57 5.16 3.37 -15.33
C LYS A 57 4.29 4.32 -16.17
N ARG A 58 3.81 5.40 -15.55
CA ARG A 58 3.00 6.47 -16.19
C ARG A 58 1.54 6.10 -16.49
N THR A 59 1.00 5.18 -15.72
CA THR A 59 -0.42 4.83 -15.77
C THR A 59 -1.09 5.28 -14.48
N PRO A 60 -1.78 6.43 -14.44
CA PRO A 60 -2.56 6.82 -13.26
C PRO A 60 -3.55 5.72 -12.89
N VAL A 61 -3.73 5.46 -11.59
CA VAL A 61 -4.61 4.39 -11.11
C VAL A 61 -5.95 4.99 -10.69
N HIS A 62 -7.03 4.62 -11.39
CA HIS A 62 -8.39 5.09 -11.06
C HIS A 62 -9.19 4.05 -10.29
N CYS A 63 -8.95 2.77 -10.57
CA CYS A 63 -9.66 1.67 -9.94
C CYS A 63 -8.67 0.72 -9.28
N LEU A 64 -9.04 0.28 -8.08
CA LEU A 64 -8.40 -0.79 -7.34
C LEU A 64 -9.45 -1.85 -7.05
N HIS A 65 -9.07 -3.12 -7.07
CA HIS A 65 -9.95 -4.24 -6.72
C HIS A 65 -9.18 -5.36 -6.05
N PHE A 66 -9.47 -5.66 -4.78
CA PHE A 66 -9.03 -6.91 -4.15
C PHE A 66 -9.95 -8.06 -4.51
N THR A 67 -9.37 -9.10 -5.08
CA THR A 67 -10.07 -10.38 -5.28
C THR A 67 -10.23 -11.14 -3.95
N LEU A 68 -11.01 -12.23 -3.97
CA LEU A 68 -11.18 -13.12 -2.81
C LEU A 68 -9.89 -13.87 -2.40
N ARG A 69 -8.85 -13.87 -3.26
CA ARG A 69 -7.58 -14.58 -3.04
C ARG A 69 -6.41 -13.62 -2.77
N ASN A 70 -6.69 -12.45 -2.22
CA ASN A 70 -5.70 -11.42 -1.87
C ASN A 70 -4.84 -10.93 -3.06
N LEU A 71 -5.33 -11.10 -4.29
CA LEU A 71 -4.76 -10.45 -5.47
C LEU A 71 -5.37 -9.05 -5.61
N LEU A 72 -4.51 -8.02 -5.66
CA LEU A 72 -4.89 -6.64 -5.95
C LEU A 72 -4.79 -6.37 -7.45
N LEU A 73 -5.89 -5.96 -8.06
CA LEU A 73 -5.95 -5.45 -9.43
C LEU A 73 -5.95 -3.92 -9.40
N ALA A 74 -5.20 -3.32 -10.31
CA ALA A 74 -5.12 -1.87 -10.49
C ALA A 74 -5.28 -1.53 -11.98
N SER A 75 -6.07 -0.50 -12.30
CA SER A 75 -6.29 -0.08 -13.68
C SER A 75 -6.42 1.43 -13.85
N GLY A 76 -5.95 1.91 -14.99
CA GLY A 76 -6.20 3.25 -15.51
C GLY A 76 -5.57 3.44 -16.88
N PRO A 77 -5.81 4.58 -17.55
CA PRO A 77 -5.33 4.84 -18.89
C PRO A 77 -3.86 5.23 -18.87
N PHE A 78 -3.04 4.60 -19.71
CA PHE A 78 -1.65 5.01 -19.88
C PHE A 78 -1.58 6.41 -20.48
N THR A 79 -0.80 7.31 -19.86
CA THR A 79 -0.58 8.66 -20.38
C THR A 79 0.81 8.75 -21.02
N ALA A 80 0.85 8.54 -22.33
CA ALA A 80 1.98 8.98 -23.14
C ALA A 80 2.02 10.52 -23.09
N SER A 81 3.12 11.10 -22.63
CA SER A 81 3.34 12.54 -22.75
C SER A 81 3.43 12.84 -24.24
N SER A 82 2.56 13.74 -24.69
CA SER A 82 2.67 14.37 -26.02
C SER A 82 3.95 15.20 -26.13
#